data_AF-V5H5R5-F1
#
_entry.id   AF-V5H5R5-F1
#
_cell.length_a   1.000
_cell.length_b   1.000
_cell.length_c   1.000
_cell.angle_alpha   90.00
_cell.angle_beta   90.00
_cell.angle_gamma   90.00
#
_symmetry.space_group_name_H-M   'P 1'
#
loop_
_entity.id
_entity.type
_entity.pdbx_description
1 polymer ?
#
loop_
_entity_poly.entity_id
_entity_poly.type
_entity_poly.pdbx_seq_one_letter_code
_entity_poly.pdbx_strand_id
1 'polypeptide(L)'
;MLLDAHGCLGVLQLTSGDAVVQLLVLVTGCQSVGKLGASEVFRITDTLFVSLRNNAQDLEKVQEVRKVLNAGTFFFAWTPSGSTGQPLDLTLCAQRAVVTSDTDNRFFWNRTLHIPLLRYGVDCSRWLLRAVCGGVEMRTIYLGGQQAKACLISRLSCERAGTRFNVR
;
A
#
# COMPACT_ATOMS: atom_id res chain seq x y z
N MET A 1 -11.61 -24.00 -1.52
CA MET A 1 -12.22 -22.80 -0.90
C MET A 1 -11.74 -21.60 -1.70
N LEU A 2 -12.65 -20.78 -2.23
CA LEU A 2 -12.28 -19.52 -2.89
C LEU A 2 -11.84 -18.53 -1.80
N LEU A 3 -10.72 -17.84 -1.99
CA LEU A 3 -10.24 -16.82 -1.05
C LEU A 3 -10.50 -15.44 -1.66
N ASP A 4 -11.21 -14.60 -0.92
CA ASP A 4 -11.42 -13.21 -1.30
C ASP A 4 -10.26 -12.33 -0.78
N ALA A 5 -9.81 -11.41 -1.64
CA ALA A 5 -8.81 -10.40 -1.31
C ALA A 5 -9.21 -9.05 -1.90
N HIS A 6 -8.94 -7.97 -1.17
CA HIS A 6 -9.19 -6.60 -1.62
C HIS A 6 -8.16 -6.11 -2.65
N GLY A 7 -6.98 -6.73 -2.68
CA GLY A 7 -5.94 -6.46 -3.66
C GLY A 7 -4.60 -7.12 -3.29
N CYS A 8 -3.58 -6.87 -4.09
CA CYS A 8 -2.25 -7.44 -3.90
C CYS A 8 -1.22 -6.33 -3.58
N LEU A 9 -0.31 -6.56 -2.63
CA LEU A 9 0.82 -5.67 -2.38
C LEU A 9 2.05 -6.02 -3.24
N GLY A 10 2.09 -7.24 -3.80
CA GLY A 10 3.15 -7.72 -4.69
C GLY A 10 3.79 -9.01 -4.18
N VAL A 11 5.02 -9.27 -4.61
CA VAL A 11 5.78 -10.47 -4.27
C VAL A 11 6.95 -10.10 -3.35
N LEU A 12 6.90 -10.56 -2.11
CA LEU A 12 7.99 -10.46 -1.16
C LEU A 12 9.06 -11.50 -1.49
N GLN A 13 10.31 -11.07 -1.61
CA GLN A 13 11.46 -11.93 -1.79
C GLN A 13 12.29 -11.95 -0.50
N LEU A 14 12.54 -13.14 0.04
CA LEU A 14 13.38 -13.36 1.21
C LEU A 14 14.51 -14.32 0.87
N THR A 15 15.73 -13.99 1.26
CA THR A 15 16.86 -14.91 1.20
C THR A 15 16.89 -15.79 2.45
N SER A 16 16.98 -17.10 2.24
CA SER A 16 17.03 -18.11 3.30
C SER A 16 18.17 -19.08 2.99
N GLY A 17 19.37 -18.77 3.48
CA GLY A 17 20.59 -19.44 3.01
C GLY A 17 20.82 -19.13 1.52
N ASP A 18 21.05 -20.16 0.72
CA ASP A 18 21.28 -20.03 -0.73
C ASP A 18 19.98 -19.96 -1.56
N ALA A 19 18.82 -20.17 -0.94
CA ALA A 19 17.53 -20.17 -1.63
C ALA A 19 16.79 -18.83 -1.46
N VAL A 20 16.21 -18.34 -2.57
CA VAL A 20 15.26 -17.21 -2.55
C VAL A 20 13.85 -17.76 -2.41
N VAL A 21 13.19 -17.38 -1.32
CA VAL A 21 11.77 -17.66 -1.08
C VAL A 21 10.95 -16.48 -1.60
N GLN A 22 9.89 -16.79 -2.34
CA GLN A 22 8.96 -15.80 -2.87
C GLN A 22 7.57 -16.02 -2.30
N LEU A 23 6.98 -14.96 -1.73
CA LEU A 23 5.64 -14.99 -1.18
C LEU A 23 4.79 -13.90 -1.83
N LEU A 24 3.61 -14.29 -2.32
CA LEU A 24 2.59 -13.33 -2.73
C LEU A 24 1.95 -12.72 -1.48
N VAL A 25 1.84 -11.39 -1.44
CA VAL A 25 1.28 -10.66 -0.31
C VAL A 25 -0.06 -10.05 -0.72
N LEU A 26 -1.13 -10.53 -0.11
CA LEU A 26 -2.51 -10.13 -0.40
C LEU A 26 -3.07 -9.32 0.76
N VAL A 27 -3.91 -8.32 0.46
CA VAL A 27 -4.71 -7.61 1.46
C VAL A 27 -6.05 -8.34 1.58
N THR A 28 -6.30 -8.94 2.74
CA THR A 28 -7.54 -9.67 3.04
C THR A 28 -8.49 -8.89 3.95
N GLY A 29 -7.98 -7.84 4.59
CA GLY A 29 -8.79 -6.93 5.41
C GLY A 29 -8.32 -5.49 5.26
N CYS A 30 -9.27 -4.58 5.09
CA CYS A 30 -9.01 -3.15 5.09
C CYS A 30 -10.23 -2.36 5.59
N GLN A 31 -9.98 -1.17 6.14
CA GLN A 31 -11.00 -0.26 6.64
C GLN A 31 -11.00 1.03 5.81
N SER A 32 -12.16 1.46 5.32
CA SER A 32 -12.27 2.78 4.67
C SER A 32 -12.02 3.90 5.68
N VAL A 33 -11.10 4.80 5.33
CA VAL A 33 -10.80 6.03 6.08
C VAL A 33 -11.65 7.19 5.57
N GLY A 34 -11.98 7.17 4.28
CA GLY A 34 -12.85 8.18 3.66
C GLY A 34 -12.54 8.41 2.19
N LYS A 35 -13.40 9.22 1.56
CA LYS A 35 -13.33 9.55 0.12
C LYS A 35 -12.76 10.94 -0.12
N LEU A 36 -11.82 11.02 -1.07
CA LEU A 36 -11.23 12.23 -1.64
C LEU A 36 -11.47 12.24 -3.15
N GLY A 37 -12.39 13.10 -3.61
CA GLY A 37 -12.81 13.12 -5.00
C GLY A 37 -13.39 11.77 -5.43
N ALA A 38 -12.83 11.19 -6.49
CA ALA A 38 -13.23 9.89 -7.03
C ALA A 38 -12.61 8.68 -6.29
N SER A 39 -11.62 8.93 -5.42
CA SER A 39 -10.85 7.87 -4.78
C SER A 39 -11.24 7.69 -3.32
N GLU A 40 -11.19 6.44 -2.87
CA GLU A 40 -11.39 6.07 -1.47
C GLU A 40 -10.07 5.58 -0.88
N VAL A 41 -9.75 6.05 0.32
CA VAL A 41 -8.53 5.69 1.03
C VAL A 41 -8.85 4.62 2.05
N PHE A 42 -8.08 3.54 2.04
CA PHE A 42 -8.24 2.40 2.91
C PHE A 42 -7.00 2.21 3.77
N ARG A 43 -7.22 1.86 5.04
CA ARG A 43 -6.20 1.37 5.96
C ARG A 43 -6.13 -0.14 5.85
N ILE A 44 -4.93 -0.70 5.71
CA ILE A 44 -4.72 -2.15 5.74
C ILE A 44 -4.84 -2.64 7.18
N THR A 45 -5.67 -3.66 7.40
CA THR A 45 -5.84 -4.30 8.72
C THR A 45 -5.30 -5.72 8.71
N ASP A 46 -5.47 -6.44 7.60
CA ASP A 46 -5.10 -7.84 7.49
C ASP A 46 -4.47 -8.17 6.15
N THR A 47 -3.40 -8.94 6.21
CA THR A 47 -2.68 -9.46 5.05
C THR A 47 -2.54 -10.97 5.11
N LEU A 48 -2.57 -11.60 3.94
CA LEU A 48 -2.25 -13.01 3.73
C LEU A 48 -0.97 -13.14 2.91
N PHE A 49 -0.11 -14.08 3.32
CA PHE A 49 1.09 -14.46 2.61
C PHE A 49 0.90 -15.84 2.03
N VAL A 50 1.23 -16.02 0.74
CA VAL A 50 1.11 -17.29 0.03
C VAL A 50 2.47 -17.63 -0.58
N SER A 51 3.06 -18.77 -0.18
CA SER A 51 4.33 -19.22 -0.76
C SER A 51 4.13 -19.63 -2.22
N LEU A 52 4.90 -19.05 -3.13
CA LEU A 52 4.83 -19.37 -4.56
C LEU A 52 5.37 -20.78 -4.89
N ARG A 53 6.12 -21.39 -3.97
CA ARG A 53 6.61 -22.76 -4.07
C ARG A 53 5.77 -23.76 -3.25
N ASN A 54 4.61 -23.33 -2.75
CA ASN A 54 3.69 -24.13 -1.95
C ASN A 54 4.35 -24.80 -0.72
N ASN A 55 5.26 -24.09 -0.04
CA ASN A 55 5.90 -24.59 1.18
C ASN A 55 5.41 -23.79 2.41
N ALA A 56 4.74 -24.47 3.34
CA ALA A 56 4.18 -23.86 4.54
C ALA A 56 5.25 -23.31 5.51
N GLN A 57 6.45 -23.90 5.54
CA GLN A 57 7.56 -23.44 6.40
C GLN A 57 8.05 -22.04 6.04
N ASP A 58 7.75 -21.56 4.83
CA ASP A 58 8.08 -20.19 4.43
C ASP A 58 7.29 -19.14 5.22
N LEU A 59 6.11 -19.52 5.72
CA LEU A 59 5.23 -18.62 6.47
C LEU A 59 5.77 -18.26 7.86
N GLU A 60 6.62 -19.11 8.43
CA GLU A 60 7.28 -18.84 9.71
C GLU A 60 8.26 -17.65 9.59
N LYS A 61 8.84 -17.44 8.40
CA LYS A 61 9.84 -16.40 8.15
C LYS A 61 9.26 -14.99 7.97
N VAL A 62 7.94 -14.88 7.77
CA VAL A 62 7.25 -13.62 7.47
C VAL A 62 6.39 -13.10 8.62
N GLN A 63 6.43 -13.72 9.80
CA GLN A 63 5.56 -13.35 10.92
C GLN A 63 5.75 -11.87 11.34
N GLU A 64 7.00 -11.41 11.45
CA GLU A 64 7.28 -10.02 11.79
C GLU A 64 6.88 -9.04 10.67
N VAL A 65 7.07 -9.43 9.40
CA VAL A 65 6.61 -8.62 8.27
C VAL A 65 5.09 -8.49 8.27
N ARG A 66 4.37 -9.59 8.54
CA ARG A 66 2.91 -9.57 8.69
C ARG A 66 2.47 -8.65 9.82
N LYS A 67 3.11 -8.71 10.99
CA LYS A 67 2.83 -7.81 12.11
C LYS A 67 3.00 -6.34 11.71
N VAL A 68 4.07 -6.01 10.99
CA VAL A 68 4.33 -4.65 10.50
C VAL A 68 3.24 -4.19 9.52
N LEU A 69 2.90 -5.01 8.52
CA LEU A 69 1.86 -4.66 7.53
C LEU A 69 0.47 -4.50 8.16
N ASN A 70 0.18 -5.29 9.20
CA ASN A 70 -1.10 -5.27 9.91
C ASN A 70 -1.11 -4.28 11.10
N ALA A 71 -0.06 -3.48 11.30
CA ALA A 71 0.03 -2.54 12.41
C ALA A 71 -0.93 -1.33 12.30
N GLY A 72 -1.73 -1.24 11.23
CA GLY A 72 -2.67 -0.15 10.99
C GLY A 72 -2.04 1.15 10.50
N THR A 73 -0.77 1.12 10.09
CA THR A 73 -0.01 2.27 9.59
C THR A 73 0.16 2.29 8.08
N PHE A 74 -0.33 1.25 7.37
CA PHE A 74 -0.29 1.17 5.92
C PHE A 74 -1.63 1.53 5.29
N PHE A 75 -1.57 2.32 4.22
CA PHE A 75 -2.74 2.83 3.51
C PHE A 75 -2.58 2.69 2.01
N PHE A 76 -3.68 2.48 1.30
CA PHE A 76 -3.74 2.54 -0.15
C PHE A 76 -4.98 3.33 -0.60
N ALA A 77 -4.94 3.87 -1.80
CA ALA A 77 -6.12 4.45 -2.44
C ALA A 77 -6.65 3.50 -3.51
N TRP A 78 -7.96 3.43 -3.62
CA TRP A 78 -8.65 2.72 -4.68
C TRP A 78 -9.61 3.68 -5.40
N THR A 79 -9.64 3.55 -6.72
CA THR A 79 -10.49 4.37 -7.58
C THR A 79 -11.31 3.43 -8.47
N PRO A 80 -12.65 3.51 -8.45
CA PRO A 80 -13.50 2.68 -9.28
C PRO A 80 -13.17 2.82 -10.77
N SER A 81 -13.20 1.71 -11.51
CA SER A 81 -13.10 1.75 -12.96
C SER A 81 -14.28 2.53 -13.55
N GLY A 82 -13.99 3.55 -14.36
CA GLY A 82 -15.01 4.42 -14.99
C GLY A 82 -15.30 5.74 -14.27
N SER A 83 -14.61 6.05 -13.17
CA SER A 83 -14.71 7.38 -12.57
C SER A 83 -14.09 8.45 -13.47
N THR A 84 -14.74 9.62 -13.61
CA THR A 84 -14.31 10.72 -14.48
C THR A 84 -13.21 11.62 -13.86
N GLY A 85 -12.38 11.07 -12.96
CA GLY A 85 -11.35 11.83 -12.24
C GLY A 85 -10.00 11.12 -12.26
N GLN A 86 -8.93 11.89 -12.08
CA GLN A 86 -7.58 11.33 -11.92
C GLN A 86 -7.52 10.50 -10.63
N PRO A 87 -7.03 9.24 -10.68
CA PRO A 87 -6.84 8.44 -9.49
C PRO A 87 -5.90 9.13 -8.49
N LEU A 88 -6.27 9.12 -7.21
CA LEU A 88 -5.42 9.63 -6.15
C LEU A 88 -4.16 8.77 -6.00
N ASP A 89 -3.00 9.37 -6.20
CA ASP A 89 -1.71 8.79 -5.81
C ASP A 89 -1.32 9.29 -4.41
N LEU A 90 -1.47 8.42 -3.41
CA LEU A 90 -1.12 8.76 -2.02
C LEU A 90 0.37 9.07 -1.83
N THR A 91 1.25 8.66 -2.74
CA THR A 91 2.69 8.97 -2.64
C THR A 91 2.97 10.45 -2.86
N LEU A 92 2.09 11.18 -3.56
CA LEU A 92 2.27 12.59 -3.89
C LEU A 92 1.60 13.51 -2.86
N CYS A 93 2.28 14.59 -2.48
CA CYS A 93 1.61 15.70 -1.80
C CYS A 93 0.80 16.53 -2.81
N ALA A 94 -0.21 17.27 -2.32
CA ALA A 94 -1.08 18.08 -3.15
C ALA A 94 -0.31 19.04 -4.07
N GLN A 95 0.72 19.70 -3.54
CA GLN A 95 1.56 20.63 -4.31
C GLN A 95 2.28 19.92 -5.47
N ARG A 96 2.82 18.71 -5.22
CA ARG A 96 3.51 17.94 -6.25
C ARG A 96 2.56 17.37 -7.30
N ALA A 97 1.36 16.93 -6.90
CA ALA A 97 0.35 16.39 -7.79
C ALA A 97 -0.12 17.39 -8.86
N VAL A 98 0.02 18.70 -8.59
CA VAL A 98 -0.25 19.77 -9.59
C VAL A 98 0.86 19.86 -10.63
N VAL A 99 2.09 19.49 -10.28
CA VAL A 99 3.28 19.66 -11.13
C VAL A 99 3.61 18.38 -11.92
N THR A 100 3.39 17.21 -11.32
CA THR A 100 3.71 15.90 -11.92
C THR A 100 2.71 14.84 -11.51
N SER A 101 2.50 13.87 -12.39
CA SER A 101 1.74 12.64 -12.13
C SER A 101 2.65 11.44 -11.83
N ASP A 102 3.97 11.64 -11.74
CA ASP A 102 4.92 10.58 -11.45
C ASP A 102 4.89 10.23 -9.97
N THR A 103 4.70 8.95 -9.66
CA THR A 103 4.71 8.41 -8.29
C THR A 103 6.01 8.80 -7.55
N ASP A 104 5.89 9.27 -6.31
CA ASP A 104 7.04 9.60 -5.46
C ASP A 104 7.62 8.33 -4.84
N ASN A 105 8.72 7.85 -5.41
CA ASN A 105 9.40 6.63 -4.96
C ASN A 105 9.77 6.65 -3.48
N ARG A 106 9.96 7.82 -2.86
CA ARG A 106 10.30 7.95 -1.45
C ARG A 106 9.17 7.50 -0.52
N PHE A 107 7.93 7.56 -0.98
CA PHE A 107 6.75 7.20 -0.19
C PHE A 107 6.07 5.93 -0.69
N PHE A 108 6.62 5.27 -1.71
CA PHE A 108 6.07 4.07 -2.30
C PHE A 108 6.62 2.81 -1.61
N TRP A 109 6.03 2.44 -0.47
CA TRP A 109 6.60 1.46 0.45
C TRP A 109 6.72 0.05 -0.10
N ASN A 110 5.79 -0.37 -0.95
CA ASN A 110 5.81 -1.70 -1.57
C ASN A 110 6.37 -1.71 -2.99
N ARG A 111 7.12 -0.68 -3.41
CA ARG A 111 7.72 -0.59 -4.75
C ARG A 111 8.57 -1.81 -5.11
N THR A 112 9.38 -2.30 -4.17
CA THR A 112 10.25 -3.46 -4.43
C THR A 112 9.46 -4.76 -4.62
N LEU A 113 8.30 -4.88 -3.96
CA LEU A 113 7.41 -6.04 -4.12
C LEU A 113 6.76 -6.08 -5.51
N HIS A 114 6.73 -4.96 -6.24
CA HIS A 114 6.18 -4.90 -7.60
C HIS A 114 7.18 -5.42 -8.65
N ILE A 115 8.49 -5.39 -8.35
CA ILE A 115 9.55 -5.71 -9.31
C ILE A 115 9.39 -7.10 -9.92
N PRO A 116 9.13 -8.19 -9.17
CA PRO A 116 9.00 -9.51 -9.76
C PRO A 116 7.89 -9.57 -10.81
N LEU A 117 6.72 -8.99 -10.52
CA LEU A 117 5.57 -8.99 -11.43
C LEU A 117 5.87 -8.20 -12.72
N LEU A 118 6.52 -7.04 -12.58
CA LEU A 118 6.94 -6.21 -13.72
C LEU A 118 7.96 -6.94 -14.60
N ARG A 119 8.93 -7.63 -14.00
CA ARG A 119 9.93 -8.42 -14.75
C ARG A 119 9.29 -9.54 -15.57
N TYR A 120 8.23 -10.15 -15.06
CA TYR A 120 7.48 -11.19 -15.77
C TYR A 120 6.42 -10.62 -16.73
N GLY A 121 6.31 -9.30 -16.89
CA GLY A 121 5.36 -8.67 -17.81
C GLY A 121 3.90 -8.84 -17.41
N VAL A 122 3.62 -9.06 -16.12
CA VAL A 122 2.24 -9.22 -15.64
C VAL A 122 1.54 -7.84 -15.63
N ASP A 123 0.40 -7.72 -16.29
CA ASP A 123 -0.41 -6.49 -16.23
C ASP A 123 -1.02 -6.34 -14.83
N CYS A 124 -0.51 -5.34 -14.11
CA CYS A 124 -0.83 -5.04 -12.72
C CYS A 124 -1.77 -3.84 -12.57
N SER A 125 -2.23 -3.24 -13.67
CA SER A 125 -2.91 -1.94 -13.69
C SER A 125 -4.18 -1.84 -12.84
N ARG A 126 -4.84 -2.98 -12.55
CA ARG A 126 -6.15 -3.02 -11.88
C ARG A 126 -6.15 -3.52 -10.44
N TRP A 127 -5.18 -4.34 -10.05
CA TRP A 127 -5.26 -5.15 -8.83
C TRP A 127 -4.05 -5.02 -7.90
N LEU A 128 -2.94 -4.48 -8.40
CA LEU A 128 -1.73 -4.28 -7.61
C LEU A 128 -1.80 -2.92 -6.91
N LEU A 129 -1.80 -2.95 -5.59
CA LEU A 129 -1.98 -1.80 -4.74
C LEU A 129 -0.65 -1.06 -4.54
N ARG A 130 -0.73 0.27 -4.47
CA ARG A 130 0.37 1.11 -4.00
C ARG A 130 0.11 1.50 -2.56
N ALA A 131 0.99 1.07 -1.67
CA ALA A 131 0.89 1.31 -0.24
C ALA A 131 1.84 2.43 0.20
N VAL A 132 1.34 3.27 1.11
CA VAL A 132 2.10 4.27 1.86
C VAL A 132 2.08 3.91 3.34
N CYS A 133 3.16 4.20 4.08
CA CYS A 133 3.19 4.07 5.53
C CYS A 133 3.12 5.45 6.18
N GLY A 134 2.38 5.59 7.28
CA GLY A 134 2.25 6.83 8.03
C GLY A 134 0.89 6.93 8.71
N GLY A 135 0.19 8.04 8.47
CA GLY A 135 -1.13 8.28 9.05
C GLY A 135 -2.05 9.04 8.09
N VAL A 136 -3.31 8.62 8.03
CA VAL A 136 -4.37 9.32 7.30
C VAL A 136 -5.54 9.55 8.24
N GLU A 137 -5.95 10.80 8.38
CA GLU A 137 -7.14 11.20 9.12
C GLU A 137 -8.04 12.07 8.25
N MET A 138 -9.33 11.80 8.27
CA MET A 138 -10.35 12.56 7.55
C MET A 138 -11.47 12.95 8.49
N ARG A 139 -11.88 14.22 8.46
CA ARG A 139 -13.02 14.73 9.23
C ARG A 139 -13.92 15.58 8.36
N THR A 140 -15.22 15.42 8.53
CA THR A 140 -16.23 16.31 7.95
C THR A 140 -16.48 17.46 8.92
N ILE A 141 -16.31 18.69 8.43
CA ILE A 141 -16.55 19.94 9.15
C ILE A 141 -17.85 20.53 8.59
N TYR A 142 -18.75 20.93 9.48
CA TYR A 142 -20.02 21.56 9.11
C TYR A 142 -19.96 23.06 9.41
N LEU A 143 -20.27 23.88 8.40
CA LEU A 143 -20.31 25.34 8.48
C LEU A 143 -21.72 25.78 8.08
N GLY A 144 -22.63 25.81 9.06
CA GLY A 144 -24.06 26.05 8.82
C GLY A 144 -24.65 24.97 7.92
N GLY A 145 -25.17 25.37 6.74
CA GLY A 145 -25.69 24.45 5.73
C GLY A 145 -24.63 23.84 4.80
N GLN A 146 -23.35 24.22 4.93
CA GLN A 146 -22.27 23.70 4.11
C GLN A 146 -21.49 22.61 4.85
N GLN A 147 -20.96 21.66 4.09
CA GLN A 147 -20.02 20.65 4.59
C GLN A 147 -18.69 20.77 3.85
N ALA A 148 -17.60 20.65 4.59
CA ALA A 148 -16.24 20.55 4.08
C ALA A 148 -15.58 19.27 4.59
N LYS A 149 -14.69 18.67 3.81
CA LYS A 149 -13.88 17.53 4.27
C LYS A 149 -12.44 17.99 4.43
N ALA A 150 -11.93 17.91 5.65
CA ALA A 150 -10.51 18.11 5.95
C ALA A 150 -9.82 16.75 5.98
N CYS A 151 -8.69 16.63 5.30
CA CYS A 151 -7.86 15.43 5.32
C CYS A 151 -6.42 15.80 5.64
N LEU A 152 -5.84 15.08 6.61
CA LEU A 152 -4.44 15.15 6.96
C LEU A 152 -3.76 13.83 6.58
N ILE A 153 -2.75 13.91 5.72
CA ILE A 153 -1.96 12.76 5.26
C ILE A 153 -0.51 12.98 5.68
N SER A 154 -0.02 12.13 6.57
CA SER A 154 1.39 12.02 6.96
C SER A 154 2.00 10.77 6.34
N ARG A 155 3.19 10.90 5.75
CA ARG A 155 3.89 9.80 5.08
C ARG A 155 5.31 9.68 5.59
N LEU A 156 5.68 8.47 5.94
CA LEU A 156 7.05 8.10 6.28
C LEU A 156 7.79 7.73 5.00
N SER A 157 9.03 8.20 4.84
CA SER A 157 9.86 7.82 3.69
C SER A 157 10.39 6.40 3.85
N CYS A 158 10.37 5.60 2.79
CA CYS A 158 10.98 4.27 2.76
C CYS A 158 12.51 4.32 2.63
N GLU A 159 13.11 5.45 2.26
CA GLU A 159 14.58 5.61 2.17
C GLU A 159 15.25 5.67 3.56
N ARG A 160 14.48 5.99 4.60
CA ARG A 160 14.97 6.21 5.98
C ARG A 160 14.45 5.17 6.98
N ALA A 161 13.75 4.15 6.51
CA ALA A 161 13.21 3.08 7.34
C ALA A 161 14.26 1.96 7.53
N GLY A 162 15.23 2.18 8.41
CA GLY A 162 16.26 1.19 8.73
C GLY A 162 16.97 1.50 10.05
N THR A 163 17.39 0.47 10.80
CA THR A 163 18.02 0.59 12.13
C THR A 163 19.47 1.07 12.11
N ARG A 164 20.03 1.40 10.93
CA ARG A 164 21.39 1.92 10.78
C ARG A 164 21.53 2.87 9.60
N PHE A 165 20.89 4.03 9.66
CA PHE A 165 21.45 5.23 9.03
C PHE A 165 21.24 6.38 10.01
N ASN A 166 22.33 6.84 10.60
CA ASN A 166 22.39 7.99 11.48
C ASN A 166 21.82 9.21 10.74
N VAL A 167 20.61 9.65 11.09
CA VAL A 167 20.05 10.90 10.57
C VAL A 167 20.19 11.94 11.69
N ARG A 168 21.26 12.74 11.60
CA ARG A 168 21.31 14.08 12.21
C ARG A 168 20.58 15.06 11.31
#